data_AF-A0A8C2A4Y6-F1
#
_entry.id   AF-A0A8C2A4Y6-F1
#
_cell.length_a   1.000
_cell.length_b   1.000
_cell.length_c   1.000
_cell.angle_alpha   90.00
_cell.angle_beta   90.00
_cell.angle_gamma   90.00
#
_symmetry.space_group_name_H-M   'P 1'
#
loop_
_entity.id
_entity.type
_entity.pdbx_description
1 polymer ?
#
loop_
_entity_poly.entity_id
_entity_poly.type
_entity_poly.pdbx_seq_one_letter_code
_entity_poly.pdbx_strand_id
1 'polypeptide(L)'
;KTSSIAQIKPRRLKHKKLYSMIYSLVLPHSIPQTRSEEYLFMPSIHVCQRAKPYLIILVTTAPHNRKARQAIRDTWGGEIQVRGHRVMTLFIVGQPSDPVIGKELIEESKERGDLIQGRFIDSYGNLTLKTLSMLGWARRFCPQAHYLAKVDDDVLFNPSALLQYLNLSFKTEENDLTELYLGRVHMQVAPDHNPASKHFMSETAYTGMVFPDYCSGTAYVLSQPALLKLSLAADAISLPRPLYPEDVFVGICAHMAGITPTHSPLFSGSLYIFTFFLRTDASYMLPVLSHSESLIWLMSNDTLHKSHYTRGGTRRLPLRTHTHT
;
A
#
# COMPACT_ATOMS: atom_id res chain seq x y z
N LYS A 1 -53.84 -31.86 -29.78
CA LYS A 1 -54.49 -31.33 -28.56
C LYS A 1 -53.68 -31.82 -27.36
N THR A 2 -52.45 -31.35 -27.05
CA THR A 2 -51.95 -30.02 -26.61
C THR A 2 -52.70 -29.42 -25.42
N SER A 3 -52.10 -29.52 -24.23
CA SER A 3 -52.22 -28.61 -23.08
C SER A 3 -51.16 -29.02 -22.03
N SER A 4 -49.96 -28.45 -22.04
CA SER A 4 -49.54 -27.20 -21.38
C SER A 4 -49.21 -27.39 -19.89
N ILE A 5 -47.93 -27.68 -19.60
CA ILE A 5 -47.30 -27.41 -18.31
C ILE A 5 -46.39 -26.18 -18.52
N ALA A 6 -46.77 -25.06 -17.90
CA ALA A 6 -46.01 -23.83 -17.94
C ALA A 6 -44.76 -23.96 -17.06
N GLN A 7 -43.57 -23.89 -17.67
CA GLN A 7 -42.33 -23.68 -16.93
C GLN A 7 -42.21 -22.20 -16.52
N ILE A 8 -42.21 -21.96 -15.21
CA ILE A 8 -41.93 -20.65 -14.61
C ILE A 8 -40.43 -20.37 -14.76
N LYS A 9 -40.06 -19.43 -15.65
CA LYS A 9 -38.70 -18.85 -15.68
C LYS A 9 -38.53 -17.87 -14.51
N PRO A 10 -37.43 -17.92 -13.73
CA PRO A 10 -37.18 -16.91 -12.72
C PRO A 10 -36.82 -15.58 -13.37
N ARG A 11 -37.63 -14.55 -13.09
CA ARG A 11 -37.41 -13.15 -13.49
C ARG A 11 -36.15 -12.58 -12.81
N ARG A 12 -35.01 -12.55 -13.52
CA ARG A 12 -33.87 -11.66 -13.20
C ARG A 12 -34.21 -10.21 -13.59
N LEU A 13 -35.06 -9.55 -12.82
CA LEU A 13 -35.42 -8.14 -13.04
C LEU A 13 -35.70 -7.38 -11.74
N LYS A 14 -34.78 -7.47 -10.76
CA LYS A 14 -34.86 -6.65 -9.52
C LYS A 14 -33.52 -6.05 -9.01
N HIS A 15 -32.36 -6.35 -9.62
CA HIS A 15 -31.08 -5.81 -9.12
C HIS A 15 -30.70 -4.43 -9.65
N LYS A 16 -31.06 -4.07 -10.90
CA LYS A 16 -30.69 -2.76 -11.48
C LYS A 16 -31.44 -1.58 -10.83
N LYS A 17 -32.69 -1.76 -10.41
CA LYS A 17 -33.47 -0.72 -9.71
C LYS A 17 -32.95 -0.47 -8.30
N LEU A 18 -32.50 -1.50 -7.59
CA LEU A 18 -31.95 -1.34 -6.23
C LEU A 18 -30.61 -0.59 -6.26
N TYR A 19 -29.75 -0.90 -7.23
CA TYR A 19 -28.50 -0.16 -7.46
C TYR A 19 -28.75 1.31 -7.81
N SER A 20 -29.71 1.58 -8.69
CA SER A 20 -30.12 2.95 -9.05
C SER A 20 -30.73 3.72 -7.87
N MET A 21 -31.47 3.05 -6.98
CA MET A 21 -32.05 3.66 -5.77
C MET A 21 -31.00 3.98 -4.71
N ILE A 22 -30.00 3.11 -4.53
CA ILE A 22 -28.84 3.37 -3.66
C ILE A 22 -28.01 4.53 -4.23
N TYR A 23 -27.82 4.58 -5.55
CA TYR A 23 -27.12 5.68 -6.23
C TYR A 23 -27.84 7.03 -6.12
N SER A 24 -29.18 7.05 -6.02
CA SER A 24 -29.97 8.28 -5.92
C SER A 24 -30.25 8.73 -4.49
N LEU A 25 -30.04 7.87 -3.49
CA LEU A 25 -30.05 8.22 -2.07
C LEU A 25 -28.71 8.81 -1.59
N VAL A 26 -27.66 8.74 -2.41
CA VAL A 26 -26.30 9.18 -2.07
C VAL A 26 -25.80 10.19 -3.10
N LEU A 27 -26.43 11.36 -3.18
CA LEU A 27 -25.86 12.60 -3.71
C LEU A 27 -26.61 13.80 -3.09
N PRO A 28 -25.94 14.94 -2.88
CA PRO A 28 -25.28 15.23 -1.61
C PRO A 28 -26.02 16.31 -0.83
N HIS A 29 -26.25 16.07 0.46
CA HIS A 29 -26.26 17.21 1.38
C HIS A 29 -24.82 17.70 1.43
N SER A 30 -24.55 18.78 0.69
CA SER A 30 -23.34 19.61 0.76
C SER A 30 -22.05 18.83 0.98
N ILE A 31 -21.32 18.54 -0.11
CA ILE A 31 -19.88 18.33 -0.02
C ILE A 31 -19.34 19.51 0.82
N PRO A 32 -18.76 19.28 2.02
CA PRO A 32 -18.24 20.38 2.80
C PRO A 32 -17.27 21.17 1.92
N GLN A 33 -17.49 22.47 1.81
CA GLN A 33 -16.52 23.38 1.20
C GLN A 33 -15.15 23.06 1.79
N THR A 34 -14.22 22.69 0.91
CA THR A 34 -12.76 22.67 1.07
C THR A 34 -12.25 22.90 2.50
N ARG A 35 -11.80 21.85 3.20
CA ARG A 35 -10.70 22.06 4.15
C ARG A 35 -9.41 22.22 3.34
N SER A 36 -9.18 23.43 2.82
CA SER A 36 -7.85 23.81 2.31
C SER A 36 -6.76 23.67 3.39
N GLU A 37 -7.18 23.47 4.64
CA GLU A 37 -6.36 23.22 5.81
C GLU A 37 -5.88 21.77 5.99
N GLU A 38 -6.11 20.82 5.07
CA GLU A 38 -5.61 19.44 5.27
C GLU A 38 -4.18 19.21 4.76
N TYR A 39 -3.75 19.97 3.75
CA TYR A 39 -2.44 19.84 3.09
C TYR A 39 -1.69 21.17 3.17
N LEU A 40 -0.38 21.12 3.44
CA LEU A 40 0.48 22.31 3.47
C LEU A 40 0.90 22.74 2.06
N PHE A 41 1.28 21.75 1.26
CA PHE A 41 1.50 21.90 -0.17
C PHE A 41 1.23 20.57 -0.85
N MET A 42 0.89 20.65 -2.13
CA MET A 42 0.62 19.50 -2.98
C MET A 42 0.78 19.91 -4.46
N PRO A 43 0.84 18.95 -5.40
CA PRO A 43 0.81 19.26 -6.82
C PRO A 43 -0.47 20.02 -7.20
N SER A 44 -0.51 20.58 -8.41
CA SER A 44 -1.71 21.26 -8.92
C SER A 44 -2.97 20.41 -8.71
N ILE A 45 -4.07 21.04 -8.28
CA ILE A 45 -5.38 20.37 -8.14
C ILE A 45 -5.86 19.71 -9.43
N HIS A 46 -5.30 20.11 -10.58
CA HIS A 46 -5.63 19.59 -11.90
C HIS A 46 -4.70 18.46 -12.37
N VAL A 47 -3.79 17.97 -11.52
CA VAL A 47 -2.77 16.95 -11.87
C VAL A 47 -3.36 15.68 -12.49
N CYS A 48 -4.56 15.27 -12.05
CA CYS A 48 -5.29 14.14 -12.61
C CYS A 48 -6.34 14.53 -13.66
N GLN A 49 -6.73 15.81 -13.72
CA GLN A 49 -7.81 16.27 -14.62
C GLN A 49 -7.34 16.45 -16.07
N ARG A 50 -6.10 16.90 -16.26
CA ARG A 50 -5.53 17.16 -17.60
C ARG A 50 -5.32 15.87 -18.41
N ALA A 51 -4.90 14.81 -17.74
CA ALA A 51 -4.79 13.47 -18.31
C ALA A 51 -5.18 12.48 -17.22
N LYS A 52 -6.13 11.58 -17.48
CA LYS A 52 -6.62 10.66 -16.44
C LYS A 52 -5.58 9.55 -16.22
N PRO A 53 -4.95 9.44 -15.05
CA PRO A 53 -4.07 8.31 -14.77
C PRO A 53 -4.92 7.05 -14.64
N TYR A 54 -4.42 5.93 -15.14
CA TYR A 54 -5.03 4.62 -14.89
C TYR A 54 -4.65 4.11 -13.50
N LEU A 55 -3.37 4.25 -13.14
CA LEU A 55 -2.81 3.91 -11.83
C LEU A 55 -2.15 5.15 -11.24
N ILE A 56 -2.53 5.50 -10.01
CA ILE A 56 -1.76 6.41 -9.17
C ILE A 56 -0.98 5.60 -8.14
N ILE A 57 0.31 5.89 -7.99
CA ILE A 57 1.18 5.29 -6.98
C ILE A 57 1.48 6.38 -5.96
N LEU A 58 1.01 6.20 -4.73
CA LEU A 58 1.26 7.12 -3.63
C LEU A 58 2.29 6.48 -2.70
N VAL A 59 3.52 6.98 -2.80
CA VAL A 59 4.65 6.48 -2.02
C VAL A 59 4.66 7.18 -0.67
N THR A 60 4.52 6.42 0.42
CA THR A 60 4.66 6.96 1.78
C THR A 60 6.13 6.99 2.16
N THR A 61 6.64 8.17 2.49
CA THR A 61 8.07 8.41 2.75
C THR A 61 8.26 9.31 3.95
N ALA A 62 9.40 9.21 4.63
CA ALA A 62 9.75 10.13 5.69
C ALA A 62 10.30 11.46 5.10
N PRO A 63 10.10 12.61 5.76
CA PRO A 63 10.60 13.91 5.31
C PRO A 63 12.09 13.91 4.93
N HIS A 64 12.92 13.29 5.78
CA HIS A 64 14.37 13.21 5.60
C HIS A 64 14.83 12.21 4.52
N ASN A 65 13.94 11.35 4.01
CA ASN A 65 14.26 10.33 3.01
C ASN A 65 14.33 10.88 1.57
N ARG A 66 14.95 12.05 1.37
CA ARG A 66 15.11 12.67 0.04
C ARG A 66 15.84 11.76 -0.94
N LYS A 67 16.84 11.00 -0.47
CA LYS A 67 17.58 10.02 -1.30
C LYS A 67 16.69 8.88 -1.79
N ALA A 68 15.80 8.35 -0.95
CA ALA A 68 14.87 7.29 -1.34
C ALA A 68 13.89 7.80 -2.40
N ARG A 69 13.30 8.98 -2.18
CA ARG A 69 12.45 9.63 -3.19
C ARG A 69 13.17 9.83 -4.52
N GLN A 70 14.42 10.30 -4.48
CA GLN A 70 15.22 10.48 -5.68
C GLN A 70 15.51 9.14 -6.38
N ALA A 71 15.88 8.09 -5.65
CA ALA A 71 16.10 6.77 -6.22
C ALA A 71 14.83 6.21 -6.91
N ILE A 72 13.64 6.43 -6.32
CA ILE A 72 12.37 6.03 -6.93
C ILE A 72 12.13 6.82 -8.23
N ARG A 73 12.36 8.13 -8.24
CA ARG A 73 12.25 8.97 -9.45
C ARG A 73 13.22 8.51 -10.56
N ASP A 74 14.43 8.12 -10.18
CA ASP A 74 15.48 7.71 -11.12
C ASP A 74 15.29 6.27 -11.63
N THR A 75 14.35 5.50 -11.05
CA THR A 75 14.14 4.09 -11.37
C THR A 75 12.72 3.80 -11.85
N TRP A 76 11.82 3.35 -10.97
CA TRP A 76 10.52 2.80 -11.33
C TRP A 76 9.36 3.80 -11.22
N GLY A 77 9.59 4.95 -10.59
CA GLY A 77 8.59 5.98 -10.35
C GLY A 77 8.47 7.02 -11.48
N GLY A 78 7.81 8.13 -11.16
CA GLY A 78 7.54 9.22 -12.10
C GLY A 78 6.20 9.09 -12.83
N GLU A 79 6.06 9.88 -13.90
CA GLU A 79 4.93 9.80 -14.82
C GLU A 79 5.35 9.04 -16.08
N ILE A 80 4.79 7.84 -16.26
CA ILE A 80 5.22 6.89 -17.30
C ILE A 80 4.01 6.29 -18.02
N GLN A 81 4.22 5.85 -19.26
CA GLN A 81 3.25 5.05 -20.02
C GLN A 81 3.61 3.57 -19.89
N VAL A 82 2.68 2.77 -19.38
CA VAL A 82 2.90 1.35 -19.12
C VAL A 82 1.76 0.58 -19.76
N ARG A 83 2.07 -0.24 -20.77
CA ARG A 83 1.06 -1.03 -21.51
C ARG A 83 -0.11 -0.18 -22.03
N GLY A 84 0.17 1.04 -22.50
CA GLY A 84 -0.84 1.99 -23.01
C GLY A 84 -1.65 2.72 -21.92
N HIS A 85 -1.29 2.53 -20.65
CA HIS A 85 -1.92 3.19 -19.51
C HIS A 85 -0.98 4.22 -18.88
N ARG A 86 -1.51 5.42 -18.57
CA ARG A 86 -0.80 6.45 -17.80
C ARG A 86 -0.67 6.00 -16.35
N VAL A 87 0.56 5.94 -15.86
CA VAL A 87 0.90 5.68 -14.46
C VAL A 87 1.58 6.91 -13.88
N MET A 88 1.17 7.34 -12.69
CA MET A 88 1.70 8.55 -12.05
C MET A 88 2.10 8.25 -10.61
N THR A 89 3.34 8.58 -10.25
CA THR A 89 3.88 8.42 -8.90
C THR A 89 3.96 9.76 -8.18
N LEU A 90 3.48 9.82 -6.95
CA LEU A 90 3.59 10.99 -6.06
C LEU A 90 4.01 10.54 -4.66
N PHE A 91 4.57 11.45 -3.87
CA PHE A 91 5.08 11.15 -2.53
C PHE A 91 4.22 11.81 -1.44
N ILE A 92 3.82 11.02 -0.44
CA ILE A 92 3.08 11.48 0.73
C ILE A 92 4.03 11.64 1.92
N VAL A 93 4.07 12.84 2.49
CA VAL A 93 4.84 13.19 3.69
C VAL A 93 3.98 13.93 4.70
N GLY A 94 4.39 13.93 5.96
CA GLY A 94 3.90 14.80 7.03
C GLY A 94 4.86 15.95 7.32
N GLN A 95 4.60 16.65 8.41
CA GLN A 95 5.45 17.72 8.93
C GLN A 95 6.66 17.12 9.66
N PRO A 96 7.90 17.47 9.26
CA PRO A 96 9.08 17.10 10.04
C PRO A 96 9.10 17.86 11.36
N SER A 97 9.68 17.26 12.39
CA SER A 97 9.98 17.97 13.64
C SER A 97 11.18 18.92 13.50
N ASP A 98 12.08 18.64 12.55
CA ASP A 98 13.26 19.45 12.25
C ASP A 98 12.91 20.56 11.23
N PRO A 99 13.05 21.85 11.58
CA PRO A 99 12.82 22.97 10.67
C PRO A 99 13.72 22.97 9.43
N VAL A 100 14.94 22.43 9.53
CA VAL A 100 15.89 22.34 8.40
C VAL A 100 15.31 21.40 7.34
N ILE A 101 14.87 20.21 7.75
CA ILE A 101 14.18 19.25 6.88
C ILE A 101 12.89 19.86 6.32
N GLY A 102 12.18 20.66 7.12
CA GLY A 102 10.99 21.40 6.67
C GLY A 102 11.30 22.34 5.49
N LYS A 103 12.39 23.10 5.57
CA LYS A 103 12.83 24.00 4.50
C LYS A 103 13.25 23.23 3.25
N GLU A 104 14.04 22.16 3.41
CA GLU A 104 14.46 21.30 2.29
C GLU A 104 13.27 20.66 1.55
N LEU A 105 12.23 20.25 2.29
CA LEU A 105 11.01 19.72 1.70
C LEU A 105 10.25 20.77 0.86
N ILE A 106 10.19 22.02 1.31
CA ILE A 106 9.55 23.11 0.57
C ILE A 106 10.31 23.38 -0.74
N GLU A 107 11.64 23.38 -0.68
CA GLU A 107 12.50 23.52 -1.87
C GLU A 107 12.29 22.35 -2.84
N GLU A 108 12.35 21.11 -2.36
CA GLU A 108 12.08 19.92 -3.16
C GLU A 108 10.68 19.94 -3.78
N SER A 109 9.65 20.38 -3.04
CA SER A 109 8.28 20.51 -3.54
C SER A 109 8.19 21.47 -4.72
N LYS A 110 8.87 22.63 -4.63
CA LYS A 110 8.92 23.62 -5.72
C LYS A 110 9.66 23.10 -6.95
N GLU A 111 10.74 22.35 -6.74
CA GLU A 111 11.57 21.81 -7.82
C GLU A 111 10.91 20.63 -8.55
N ARG A 112 10.27 19.72 -7.80
CA ARG A 112 9.79 18.43 -8.33
C ARG A 112 8.30 18.40 -8.59
N GLY A 113 7.50 19.15 -7.84
CA GLY A 113 6.05 19.23 -8.03
C GLY A 113 5.29 17.91 -7.79
N ASP A 114 5.90 16.94 -7.10
CA ASP A 114 5.37 15.58 -6.89
C ASP A 114 5.16 15.22 -5.40
N LEU A 115 5.36 16.19 -4.50
CA LEU A 115 5.16 16.01 -3.06
C LEU A 115 3.77 16.48 -2.63
N ILE A 116 3.11 15.68 -1.79
CA ILE A 116 1.90 16.01 -1.05
C ILE A 116 2.24 15.97 0.43
N GLN A 117 2.15 17.11 1.11
CA GLN A 117 2.40 17.20 2.55
C GLN A 117 1.11 17.39 3.33
N GLY A 118 0.76 16.42 4.17
CA GLY A 118 -0.37 16.52 5.09
C GLY A 118 -0.04 17.27 6.38
N ARG A 119 -1.07 17.83 7.03
CA ARG A 119 -0.94 18.57 8.29
C ARG A 119 -0.95 17.69 9.54
N PHE A 120 0.04 16.81 9.64
CA PHE A 120 0.28 15.99 10.85
C PHE A 120 1.78 15.86 11.08
N ILE A 121 2.21 15.61 12.32
CA ILE A 121 3.62 15.35 12.62
C ILE A 121 4.00 14.00 12.02
N ASP A 122 5.04 13.96 11.21
CA ASP A 122 5.52 12.73 10.59
C ASP A 122 6.29 11.89 11.61
N SER A 123 5.67 10.79 12.03
CA SER A 123 6.26 9.81 12.93
C SER A 123 5.67 8.44 12.64
N TYR A 124 6.36 7.38 13.06
CA TYR A 124 5.87 6.01 12.87
C TYR A 124 4.49 5.79 13.53
N GLY A 125 4.26 6.35 14.72
CA GLY A 125 2.97 6.28 15.40
C GLY A 125 1.84 7.06 14.69
N ASN A 126 2.18 7.95 13.76
CA ASN A 126 1.23 8.77 13.00
C ASN A 126 1.06 8.28 11.54
N LEU A 127 1.56 7.10 11.17
CA LEU A 127 1.38 6.55 9.83
C LEU A 127 -0.10 6.45 9.43
N THR A 128 -1.00 6.18 10.38
CA THR A 128 -2.45 6.20 10.13
C THR A 128 -2.96 7.57 9.67
N LEU A 129 -2.42 8.68 10.20
CA LEU A 129 -2.76 10.02 9.71
C LEU A 129 -2.22 10.26 8.29
N LYS A 130 -1.03 9.71 7.99
CA LYS A 130 -0.45 9.74 6.65
C LYS A 130 -1.33 8.99 5.64
N THR A 131 -1.84 7.82 6.00
CA THR A 131 -2.76 7.06 5.16
C THR A 131 -4.12 7.73 4.99
N LEU A 132 -4.69 8.31 6.05
CA LEU A 132 -5.90 9.12 5.93
C LEU A 132 -5.72 10.29 4.95
N SER A 133 -4.59 10.99 5.05
CA SER A 133 -4.22 12.06 4.12
C SER A 133 -4.07 11.54 2.69
N MET A 134 -3.41 10.40 2.49
CA MET A 134 -3.25 9.74 1.19
C MET A 134 -4.61 9.37 0.56
N LEU A 135 -5.47 8.68 1.31
CA LEU A 135 -6.80 8.25 0.85
C LEU A 135 -7.70 9.44 0.53
N GLY A 136 -7.70 10.44 1.41
CA GLY A 136 -8.43 11.70 1.22
C GLY A 136 -7.99 12.45 -0.04
N TRP A 137 -6.67 12.53 -0.28
CA TRP A 137 -6.11 13.18 -1.46
C TRP A 137 -6.51 12.44 -2.74
N ALA A 138 -6.32 11.12 -2.77
CA ALA A 138 -6.64 10.29 -3.93
C ALA A 138 -8.12 10.38 -4.30
N ARG A 139 -9.01 10.24 -3.31
CA ARG A 139 -10.46 10.35 -3.49
C ARG A 139 -10.88 11.73 -4.01
N ARG A 140 -10.25 12.80 -3.53
CA ARG A 140 -10.64 14.18 -3.85
C ARG A 140 -10.09 14.68 -5.18
N PHE A 141 -8.82 14.42 -5.45
CA PHE A 141 -8.11 15.02 -6.59
C PHE A 141 -7.93 14.06 -7.77
N CYS A 142 -8.06 12.75 -7.56
CA CYS A 142 -7.94 11.73 -8.61
C CYS A 142 -9.08 10.68 -8.58
N PRO A 143 -10.36 11.07 -8.43
CA PRO A 143 -11.48 10.13 -8.34
C PRO A 143 -11.67 9.22 -9.57
N GLN A 144 -11.05 9.57 -10.70
CA GLN A 144 -11.10 8.86 -11.98
C GLN A 144 -9.99 7.81 -12.18
N ALA A 145 -9.00 7.76 -11.28
CA ALA A 145 -7.96 6.74 -11.34
C ALA A 145 -8.60 5.36 -11.14
N HIS A 146 -8.24 4.37 -11.96
CA HIS A 146 -8.81 3.02 -11.84
C HIS A 146 -8.28 2.29 -10.62
N TYR A 147 -7.01 2.56 -10.30
CA TYR A 147 -6.31 1.96 -9.17
C TYR A 147 -5.47 3.00 -8.42
N LEU A 148 -5.41 2.84 -7.11
CA LEU A 148 -4.42 3.44 -6.22
C LEU A 148 -3.49 2.33 -5.72
N ALA A 149 -2.19 2.50 -5.87
CA ALA A 149 -1.19 1.70 -5.16
C ALA A 149 -0.58 2.54 -4.03
N LYS A 150 -0.63 2.04 -2.80
CA LYS A 150 0.20 2.51 -1.70
C LYS A 150 1.50 1.71 -1.70
N VAL A 151 2.63 2.38 -1.56
CA VAL A 151 3.96 1.76 -1.57
C VAL A 151 4.87 2.47 -0.57
N ASP A 152 5.66 1.75 0.22
CA ASP A 152 6.69 2.36 1.08
C ASP A 152 7.93 2.78 0.26
N ASP A 153 8.70 3.74 0.77
CA ASP A 153 9.85 4.31 0.05
C ASP A 153 11.09 3.42 0.00
N ASP A 154 11.07 2.31 0.73
CA ASP A 154 12.10 1.28 0.74
C ASP A 154 11.75 0.08 -0.15
N VAL A 155 10.69 0.19 -0.99
CA VAL A 155 10.16 -0.89 -1.82
C VAL A 155 10.57 -0.76 -3.30
N LEU A 156 11.04 -1.85 -3.90
CA LEU A 156 11.21 -1.96 -5.36
C LEU A 156 9.88 -2.32 -6.04
N PHE A 157 9.23 -1.39 -6.72
CA PHE A 157 7.90 -1.63 -7.31
C PHE A 157 7.96 -1.77 -8.84
N ASN A 158 7.19 -2.70 -9.40
CA ASN A 158 7.10 -2.91 -10.86
C ASN A 158 5.67 -2.63 -11.37
N PRO A 159 5.39 -1.41 -11.88
CA PRO A 159 4.08 -1.06 -12.40
C PRO A 159 3.63 -1.93 -13.60
N SER A 160 4.55 -2.31 -14.49
CA SER A 160 4.22 -3.10 -15.69
C SER A 160 3.71 -4.49 -15.36
N ALA A 161 4.36 -5.11 -14.38
CA ALA A 161 3.98 -6.39 -13.82
C ALA A 161 2.62 -6.33 -13.12
N LEU A 162 2.41 -5.30 -12.27
CA LEU A 162 1.13 -5.11 -11.60
C LEU A 162 0.00 -4.94 -12.62
N LEU A 163 0.16 -4.08 -13.62
CA LEU A 163 -0.88 -3.86 -14.62
C LEU A 163 -1.18 -5.11 -15.45
N GLN A 164 -0.16 -5.92 -15.76
CA GLN A 164 -0.37 -7.23 -16.41
C GLN A 164 -1.21 -8.15 -15.53
N TYR A 165 -0.87 -8.27 -14.25
CA TYR A 165 -1.60 -9.09 -13.30
C TYR A 165 -3.04 -8.63 -13.13
N LEU A 166 -3.26 -7.32 -12.97
CA LEU A 166 -4.61 -6.74 -12.85
C LEU A 166 -5.45 -7.04 -14.10
N ASN A 167 -4.88 -6.88 -15.29
CA ASN A 167 -5.55 -7.14 -16.55
C ASN A 167 -5.89 -8.63 -16.75
N LEU A 168 -5.04 -9.56 -16.28
CA LEU A 168 -5.28 -11.00 -16.43
C LEU A 168 -6.22 -11.57 -15.36
N SER A 169 -6.19 -11.04 -14.13
CA SER A 169 -6.89 -11.64 -12.99
C SER A 169 -8.20 -10.96 -12.63
N PHE A 170 -8.39 -9.69 -12.96
CA PHE A 170 -9.53 -8.91 -12.47
C PHE A 170 -10.30 -8.15 -13.55
N LYS A 171 -9.83 -8.15 -14.80
CA LYS A 171 -10.56 -7.52 -15.89
C LYS A 171 -11.77 -8.37 -16.27
N THR A 172 -12.93 -7.74 -16.30
CA THR A 172 -14.18 -8.35 -16.72
C THR A 172 -14.46 -8.03 -18.19
N GLU A 173 -15.27 -8.85 -18.86
CA GLU A 173 -15.73 -8.62 -20.25
C GLU A 173 -16.43 -7.26 -20.41
N GLU A 174 -17.08 -6.78 -19.35
CA GLU A 174 -17.81 -5.50 -19.34
C GLU A 174 -16.90 -4.30 -18.98
N ASN A 175 -15.60 -4.52 -18.70
CA ASN A 175 -14.65 -3.53 -18.15
C ASN A 175 -15.12 -2.86 -16.85
N ASP A 176 -16.06 -3.46 -16.13
CA ASP A 176 -16.50 -2.98 -14.83
C ASP A 176 -15.43 -3.26 -13.78
N LEU A 177 -14.96 -2.20 -13.12
CA LEU A 177 -14.08 -2.32 -11.96
C LEU A 177 -14.88 -2.80 -10.76
N THR A 178 -14.51 -3.96 -10.23
CA THR A 178 -15.05 -4.47 -8.96
C THR A 178 -14.25 -3.93 -7.78
N GLU A 179 -14.81 -4.08 -6.58
CA GLU A 179 -14.12 -3.76 -5.33
C GLU A 179 -12.94 -4.71 -5.15
N LEU A 180 -11.73 -4.15 -5.15
CA LEU A 180 -10.48 -4.88 -5.00
C LEU A 180 -9.62 -4.18 -3.97
N TYR A 181 -9.23 -4.94 -2.95
CA TYR A 181 -8.17 -4.59 -1.99
C TYR A 181 -7.12 -5.69 -2.08
N LEU A 182 -6.03 -5.44 -2.80
CA LEU A 182 -5.04 -6.43 -3.19
C LEU A 182 -3.71 -6.20 -2.48
N GLY A 183 -3.10 -7.26 -1.95
CA GLY A 183 -1.76 -7.18 -1.37
C GLY A 183 -1.35 -8.46 -0.66
N ARG A 184 -0.33 -8.38 0.20
CA ARG A 184 0.07 -9.50 1.06
C ARG A 184 -0.84 -9.55 2.28
N VAL A 185 -1.80 -10.47 2.29
CA VAL A 185 -2.76 -10.57 3.40
C VAL A 185 -2.15 -11.21 4.64
N HIS A 186 -2.29 -10.52 5.76
CA HIS A 186 -2.10 -11.02 7.12
C HIS A 186 -3.45 -11.48 7.66
N MET A 187 -3.52 -12.73 8.14
CA MET A 187 -4.73 -13.35 8.66
C MET A 187 -4.54 -13.73 10.12
N GLN A 188 -5.61 -13.65 10.91
CA GLN A 188 -5.64 -14.11 12.31
C GLN A 188 -4.53 -13.52 13.20
N VAL A 189 -4.16 -12.25 12.96
CA VAL A 189 -3.14 -11.56 13.75
C VAL A 189 -3.77 -11.04 15.04
N ALA A 190 -3.23 -11.47 16.19
CA ALA A 190 -3.62 -10.95 17.49
C ALA A 190 -2.96 -9.58 17.76
N PRO A 191 -3.64 -8.65 18.44
CA PRO A 191 -3.02 -7.41 18.91
C PRO A 191 -1.83 -7.68 19.83
N ASP A 192 -0.75 -6.93 19.64
CA ASP A 192 0.41 -7.00 20.53
C ASP A 192 0.24 -6.03 21.70
N HIS A 193 -0.02 -6.55 22.90
CA HIS A 193 -0.22 -5.74 24.10
C HIS A 193 1.07 -5.40 24.85
N ASN A 194 2.25 -5.70 24.29
CA ASN A 194 3.52 -5.33 24.90
C ASN A 194 3.85 -3.84 24.64
N PRO A 195 3.93 -2.98 25.67
CA PRO A 195 4.22 -1.54 25.50
C PRO A 195 5.58 -1.23 24.86
N ALA A 196 6.52 -2.17 24.90
CA ALA A 196 7.83 -2.02 24.25
C ALA A 196 7.82 -2.39 22.76
N SER A 197 6.72 -2.96 22.25
CA SER A 197 6.60 -3.34 20.85
C SER A 197 6.31 -2.13 19.98
N LYS A 198 6.95 -2.09 18.80
CA LYS A 198 6.61 -1.08 17.78
C LYS A 198 5.17 -1.22 17.25
N HIS A 199 4.54 -2.37 17.48
CA HIS A 199 3.16 -2.68 17.10
C HIS A 199 2.21 -2.69 18.30
N PHE A 200 2.62 -2.06 19.42
CA PHE A 200 1.83 -2.01 20.64
C PHE A 200 0.40 -1.53 20.38
N MET A 201 -0.56 -2.28 20.92
CA MET A 201 -1.97 -1.97 20.93
C MET A 201 -2.49 -2.00 22.36
N SER A 202 -3.08 -0.89 22.81
CA SER A 202 -3.80 -0.88 24.09
C SER A 202 -5.07 -1.72 23.98
N GLU A 203 -5.39 -2.50 25.01
CA GLU A 203 -6.67 -3.22 25.13
C GLU A 203 -7.87 -2.27 25.04
N THR A 204 -7.70 -1.02 25.50
CA THR A 204 -8.74 0.02 25.39
C THR A 204 -8.88 0.57 23.96
N ALA A 205 -7.85 0.48 23.13
CA ALA A 205 -7.87 0.95 21.75
C ALA A 205 -8.47 -0.11 20.81
N TYR A 206 -8.28 -1.39 21.10
CA TYR A 206 -8.84 -2.49 20.33
C TYR A 206 -9.25 -3.65 21.24
N THR A 207 -10.55 -3.95 21.29
CA THR A 207 -11.13 -4.98 22.18
C THR A 207 -11.24 -6.36 21.54
N GLY A 208 -10.98 -6.48 20.23
CA GLY A 208 -11.04 -7.76 19.53
C GLY A 208 -9.83 -8.65 19.84
N MET A 209 -10.04 -9.97 19.89
CA MET A 209 -8.95 -10.93 20.10
C MET A 209 -8.02 -11.05 18.88
N VAL A 210 -8.55 -10.79 17.68
CA VAL A 210 -7.82 -10.82 16.42
C VAL A 210 -8.26 -9.64 15.57
N PHE A 211 -7.32 -9.06 14.81
CA PHE A 211 -7.66 -8.07 13.80
C PHE A 211 -8.44 -8.69 12.64
N PRO A 212 -9.29 -7.93 11.94
CA PRO A 212 -9.79 -8.34 10.62
C PRO A 212 -8.60 -8.55 9.68
N ASP A 213 -8.73 -9.43 8.69
CA ASP A 213 -7.67 -9.64 7.70
C ASP A 213 -7.31 -8.32 7.01
N TYR A 214 -6.01 -8.10 6.78
CA TYR A 214 -5.49 -6.86 6.20
C TYR A 214 -4.29 -7.09 5.29
N CYS A 215 -4.08 -6.24 4.29
CA CYS A 215 -2.87 -6.26 3.49
C CYS A 215 -1.72 -5.59 4.25
N SER A 216 -0.51 -6.13 4.12
CA SER A 216 0.72 -5.55 4.68
C SER A 216 0.90 -4.09 4.27
N GLY A 217 1.34 -3.26 5.23
CA GLY A 217 1.64 -1.85 4.96
C GLY A 217 2.65 -1.64 3.84
N THR A 218 3.60 -2.56 3.65
CA THR A 218 4.68 -2.46 2.63
C THR A 218 4.18 -1.98 1.26
N ALA A 219 3.12 -2.63 0.75
CA ALA A 219 2.43 -2.22 -0.46
C ALA A 219 1.04 -2.88 -0.56
N TYR A 220 0.07 -2.13 -1.06
CA TYR A 220 -1.26 -2.64 -1.41
C TYR A 220 -1.90 -1.82 -2.53
N VAL A 221 -2.89 -2.41 -3.19
CA VAL A 221 -3.63 -1.80 -4.31
C VAL A 221 -5.12 -1.76 -4.00
N LEU A 222 -5.74 -0.61 -4.21
CA LEU A 222 -7.18 -0.40 -4.13
C LEU A 222 -7.71 -0.10 -5.52
N SER A 223 -8.76 -0.78 -5.96
CA SER A 223 -9.55 -0.31 -7.10
C SER A 223 -10.33 0.95 -6.72
N GLN A 224 -10.76 1.72 -7.72
CA GLN A 224 -11.52 2.96 -7.50
C GLN A 224 -12.74 2.77 -6.58
N PRO A 225 -13.61 1.75 -6.77
CA PRO A 225 -14.75 1.55 -5.88
C PRO A 225 -14.33 1.20 -4.45
N ALA A 226 -13.26 0.40 -4.30
CA ALA A 226 -12.72 0.04 -3.00
C ALA A 226 -12.13 1.26 -2.29
N LEU A 227 -11.35 2.09 -2.99
CA LEU A 227 -10.81 3.36 -2.48
C LEU A 227 -11.94 4.26 -1.97
N LEU A 228 -13.03 4.41 -2.72
CA LEU A 228 -14.15 5.25 -2.32
C LEU A 228 -14.79 4.74 -1.02
N LYS A 229 -15.18 3.47 -0.99
CA LYS A 229 -15.83 2.86 0.18
C LYS A 229 -14.92 2.85 1.41
N LEU A 230 -13.66 2.48 1.24
CA LEU A 230 -12.67 2.43 2.32
C LEU A 230 -12.41 3.82 2.89
N SER A 231 -12.27 4.85 2.04
CA SER A 231 -12.09 6.23 2.49
C SER A 231 -13.30 6.74 3.28
N LEU A 232 -14.52 6.40 2.86
CA LEU A 232 -15.74 6.78 3.60
C LEU A 232 -15.84 6.06 4.95
N ALA A 233 -15.44 4.78 5.01
CA ALA A 233 -15.35 4.05 6.27
C ALA A 233 -14.29 4.65 7.20
N ALA A 234 -13.13 5.05 6.65
CA ALA A 234 -12.06 5.69 7.40
C ALA A 234 -12.50 7.03 8.02
N ASP A 235 -13.26 7.85 7.26
CA ASP A 235 -13.83 9.12 7.75
C ASP A 235 -14.84 8.91 8.90
N ALA A 236 -15.43 7.72 9.02
CA ALA A 236 -16.44 7.40 10.04
C ALA A 236 -15.86 6.80 11.34
N ILE A 237 -14.57 6.43 11.37
CA ILE A 237 -13.92 5.83 12.53
C ILE A 237 -13.39 6.91 13.47
N SER A 238 -13.78 6.83 14.74
CA SER A 238 -13.14 7.58 15.82
C SER A 238 -11.76 7.00 16.11
N LEU A 239 -10.70 7.79 15.89
CA LEU A 239 -9.33 7.34 16.10
C LEU A 239 -8.96 7.27 17.59
N PRO A 240 -8.46 6.13 18.09
CA PRO A 240 -7.98 6.03 19.47
C PRO A 240 -6.63 6.72 19.66
N ARG A 241 -6.18 6.79 20.92
CA ARG A 241 -4.81 7.15 21.27
C ARG A 241 -4.24 6.06 22.19
N PRO A 242 -3.14 5.37 21.81
CA PRO A 242 -2.39 5.49 20.55
C PRO A 242 -3.21 5.10 19.31
N LEU A 243 -2.77 5.57 18.14
CA LEU A 243 -3.39 5.21 16.85
C LEU A 243 -3.14 3.73 16.53
N TYR A 244 -4.03 3.14 15.74
CA TYR A 244 -3.80 1.83 15.17
C TYR A 244 -2.54 1.84 14.27
N PRO A 245 -1.78 0.73 14.18
CA PRO A 245 -0.89 0.49 13.05
C PRO A 245 -1.64 0.71 11.74
N GLU A 246 -0.97 1.30 10.76
CA GLU A 246 -1.62 1.80 9.55
C GLU A 246 -2.30 0.70 8.73
N ASP A 247 -1.63 -0.44 8.56
CA ASP A 247 -2.15 -1.57 7.80
C ASP A 247 -3.35 -2.24 8.49
N VAL A 248 -3.28 -2.37 9.81
CA VAL A 248 -4.41 -2.78 10.65
C VAL A 248 -5.58 -1.80 10.51
N PHE A 249 -5.34 -0.49 10.54
CA PHE A 249 -6.38 0.52 10.34
C PHE A 249 -7.08 0.37 8.98
N VAL A 250 -6.31 0.19 7.90
CA VAL A 250 -6.87 -0.05 6.55
C VAL A 250 -7.69 -1.34 6.53
N GLY A 251 -7.24 -2.40 7.22
CA GLY A 251 -8.00 -3.63 7.43
C GLY A 251 -9.35 -3.42 8.12
N ILE A 252 -9.36 -2.66 9.21
CA ILE A 252 -10.60 -2.30 9.93
C ILE A 252 -11.54 -1.51 9.00
N CYS A 253 -11.02 -0.53 8.25
CA CYS A 253 -11.81 0.24 7.29
C CYS A 253 -12.40 -0.65 6.19
N ALA A 254 -11.60 -1.57 5.64
CA ALA A 254 -12.05 -2.52 4.63
C ALA A 254 -13.15 -3.44 5.17
N HIS A 255 -12.98 -3.98 6.38
CA HIS A 255 -13.98 -4.80 7.05
C HIS A 255 -15.30 -4.05 7.24
N MET A 256 -15.25 -2.81 7.74
CA MET A 256 -16.45 -1.97 7.89
C MET A 256 -17.12 -1.64 6.55
N ALA A 257 -16.33 -1.50 5.48
CA ALA A 257 -16.82 -1.27 4.12
C ALA A 257 -17.36 -2.54 3.42
N GLY A 258 -17.25 -3.72 4.05
CA GLY A 258 -17.62 -5.00 3.45
C GLY A 258 -16.67 -5.47 2.35
N ILE A 259 -15.42 -5.01 2.36
CA ILE A 259 -14.37 -5.34 1.37
C ILE A 259 -13.44 -6.37 1.99
N THR A 260 -13.34 -7.54 1.35
CA THR A 260 -12.39 -8.60 1.75
C THR A 260 -11.05 -8.38 1.05
N PRO A 261 -9.92 -8.38 1.77
CA PRO A 261 -8.61 -8.31 1.14
C PRO A 261 -8.32 -9.56 0.30
N THR A 262 -7.66 -9.37 -0.84
CA THR A 262 -7.27 -10.41 -1.78
C THR A 262 -5.77 -10.64 -1.68
N HIS A 263 -5.38 -11.87 -1.33
CA HIS A 263 -3.98 -12.26 -1.24
C HIS A 263 -3.36 -12.42 -2.63
N SER A 264 -2.18 -11.84 -2.82
CA SER A 264 -1.33 -12.14 -3.97
C SER A 264 0.11 -12.40 -3.53
N PRO A 265 0.73 -13.50 -3.98
CA PRO A 265 2.12 -13.83 -3.65
C PRO A 265 3.13 -12.88 -4.32
N LEU A 266 2.68 -12.06 -5.29
CA LEU A 266 3.51 -11.04 -5.93
C LEU A 266 3.85 -9.87 -4.98
N PHE A 267 3.10 -9.74 -3.89
CA PHE A 267 3.39 -8.83 -2.80
C PHE A 267 4.22 -9.57 -1.77
N SER A 268 5.54 -9.44 -1.86
CA SER A 268 6.45 -9.93 -0.82
C SER A 268 6.47 -8.96 0.36
N GLY A 269 6.43 -9.52 1.57
CA GLY A 269 6.84 -8.83 2.80
C GLY A 269 8.26 -9.29 3.16
N SER A 270 8.87 -8.64 4.15
CA SER A 270 10.25 -8.95 4.58
C SER A 270 10.47 -10.46 4.81
N LEU A 271 11.56 -10.97 4.21
CA LEU A 271 12.13 -12.34 4.15
C LEU A 271 11.51 -13.38 3.19
N TYR A 272 12.24 -13.72 2.12
CA TYR A 272 13.17 -14.86 2.00
C TYR A 272 13.67 -14.91 0.54
N ILE A 273 14.96 -14.66 0.31
CA ILE A 273 15.59 -14.95 -0.97
C ILE A 273 15.64 -16.48 -1.11
N PHE A 274 14.71 -17.08 -1.84
CA PHE A 274 14.95 -18.40 -2.43
C PHE A 274 15.95 -18.20 -3.55
N THR A 275 17.24 -18.23 -3.20
CA THR A 275 18.32 -18.36 -4.19
C THR A 275 18.18 -19.75 -4.81
N PHE A 276 17.53 -19.85 -5.96
CA PHE A 276 17.75 -20.97 -6.86
C PHE A 276 19.19 -20.84 -7.38
N PHE A 277 20.13 -21.49 -6.71
CA PHE A 277 21.47 -21.68 -7.25
C PHE A 277 21.38 -22.67 -8.43
N LEU A 278 21.33 -22.15 -9.66
CA LEU A 278 21.77 -22.94 -10.80
C LEU A 278 23.30 -22.98 -10.75
N ARG A 279 23.81 -24.12 -10.28
CA ARG A 279 25.22 -24.43 -10.20
C ARG A 279 25.81 -24.47 -11.62
N THR A 280 26.53 -23.42 -12.01
CA THR A 280 27.54 -23.50 -13.07
C THR A 280 28.80 -22.78 -12.60
N ASP A 281 29.94 -23.38 -12.92
CA ASP A 281 31.22 -23.20 -12.25
C ASP A 281 31.90 -21.85 -12.48
N ALA A 282 32.61 -21.43 -11.43
CA ALA A 282 33.83 -20.62 -11.39
C ALA A 282 33.86 -19.25 -12.09
N SER A 283 33.88 -18.24 -11.20
CA SER A 283 34.64 -16.99 -11.30
C SER A 283 34.04 -15.89 -12.17
N TYR A 284 33.76 -14.75 -11.53
CA TYR A 284 33.11 -13.52 -12.03
C TYR A 284 31.57 -13.58 -12.07
N MET A 285 30.95 -13.50 -10.88
CA MET A 285 29.53 -13.14 -10.77
C MET A 285 29.34 -11.63 -11.01
N LEU A 286 29.10 -11.24 -12.25
CA LEU A 286 28.23 -10.10 -12.54
C LEU A 286 26.77 -10.60 -12.41
N PRO A 287 25.84 -9.80 -11.87
CA PRO A 287 24.43 -10.17 -11.91
C PRO A 287 23.99 -10.20 -13.38
N VAL A 288 23.90 -11.40 -13.94
CA VAL A 288 23.26 -11.63 -15.23
C VAL A 288 21.76 -11.42 -15.01
N LEU A 289 21.26 -10.28 -15.46
CA LEU A 289 19.84 -10.07 -15.73
C LEU A 289 19.45 -11.07 -16.83
N SER A 290 19.03 -12.27 -16.42
CA SER A 290 18.52 -13.26 -17.35
C SER A 290 17.20 -12.76 -17.92
N HIS A 291 17.10 -12.84 -19.25
CA HIS A 291 15.91 -12.53 -20.03
C HIS A 291 14.80 -13.53 -19.71
N SER A 292 14.12 -13.36 -18.58
CA SER A 292 12.80 -13.96 -18.36
C SER A 292 11.83 -12.85 -17.95
N GLU A 293 10.74 -12.72 -18.70
CA GLU A 293 9.67 -11.74 -18.50
C GLU A 293 8.85 -12.00 -17.21
N SER A 294 9.47 -12.39 -16.10
CA SER A 294 8.73 -12.87 -14.92
C SER A 294 9.36 -12.54 -13.56
N LEU A 295 10.40 -11.70 -13.50
CA LEU A 295 11.00 -11.31 -12.22
C LEU A 295 10.31 -10.07 -11.65
N ILE A 296 9.27 -10.30 -10.83
CA ILE A 296 8.45 -9.29 -10.17
C ILE A 296 8.68 -9.44 -8.66
N TRP A 297 9.53 -8.60 -8.08
CA TRP A 297 9.83 -8.65 -6.65
C TRP A 297 9.64 -7.27 -6.02
N LEU A 298 8.70 -7.17 -5.08
CA LEU A 298 8.57 -6.06 -4.14
C LEU A 298 9.59 -6.25 -3.01
N MET A 299 10.82 -5.77 -3.20
CA MET A 299 11.88 -5.88 -2.18
C MET A 299 11.81 -4.70 -1.22
N SER A 300 11.68 -4.94 0.10
CA SER A 300 11.87 -3.94 1.18
C SER A 300 13.29 -4.07 1.78
N ASN A 301 13.93 -2.94 2.08
CA ASN A 301 15.36 -2.86 2.43
C ASN A 301 15.67 -3.08 3.93
N ASP A 302 14.70 -3.50 4.74
CA ASP A 302 14.77 -3.49 6.22
C ASP A 302 15.71 -4.55 6.85
N THR A 303 16.71 -5.07 6.11
CA THR A 303 17.62 -6.14 6.58
C THR A 303 19.12 -5.84 6.55
N LEU A 304 19.58 -4.67 6.08
CA LEU A 304 21.03 -4.39 6.01
C LEU A 304 21.71 -4.09 7.36
N HIS A 305 20.96 -3.88 8.44
CA HIS A 305 21.54 -3.51 9.75
C HIS A 305 21.68 -4.65 10.78
N LYS A 306 21.30 -5.89 10.46
CA LYS A 306 21.32 -7.01 11.43
C LYS A 306 22.39 -8.10 11.19
N SER A 307 23.29 -7.96 10.23
CA SER A 307 24.27 -9.02 9.93
C SER A 307 25.68 -8.87 10.54
N HIS A 308 25.94 -7.81 11.31
CA HIS A 308 27.21 -7.70 12.06
C HIS A 308 26.98 -7.91 13.56
N TYR A 309 27.03 -9.17 14.00
CA TYR A 309 27.42 -9.70 15.32
C TYR A 309 26.89 -11.16 15.37
N THR A 310 27.64 -12.18 14.98
CA THR A 310 28.54 -12.90 15.87
C THR A 310 29.35 -13.88 15.03
N ARG A 311 30.66 -13.65 14.90
CA ARG A 311 31.59 -14.63 14.33
C ARG A 311 31.84 -15.70 15.39
N GLY A 312 31.51 -16.95 15.06
CA GLY A 312 31.62 -18.09 15.97
C GLY A 312 33.01 -18.26 16.58
N GLY A 313 33.06 -18.31 17.91
CA GLY A 313 34.20 -18.81 18.65
C GLY A 313 34.19 -20.34 18.64
N THR A 314 35.17 -20.91 17.93
CA THR A 314 35.49 -22.34 17.95
C THR A 314 35.78 -22.82 19.37
N ARG A 315 34.94 -23.71 19.91
CA ARG A 315 35.29 -24.56 21.05
C ARG A 315 36.38 -25.54 20.61
N ARG A 316 37.60 -25.40 21.13
CA ARG A 316 38.60 -26.47 21.16
C ARG A 316 38.52 -27.16 22.52
N LEU A 317 38.22 -28.46 22.50
CA LEU A 317 38.45 -29.38 23.61
C LEU A 317 39.97 -29.50 23.87
N PRO A 318 40.45 -29.50 25.12
CA PRO A 318 41.85 -29.78 25.39
C PRO A 318 42.07 -31.30 25.50
N LEU A 319 43.03 -31.79 24.71
CA LEU A 319 43.66 -33.09 24.84
C LEU A 319 44.44 -33.16 26.16
N ARG A 320 44.25 -34.27 26.88
CA ARG A 320 45.09 -34.70 28.02
C ARG A 320 46.50 -35.00 27.54
N THR A 321 47.50 -34.49 28.24
CA THR A 321 48.84 -35.10 28.35
C THR A 321 49.31 -35.01 29.80
N HIS A 322 49.63 -36.17 30.37
CA HIS A 322 50.35 -36.34 31.63
C HIS A 322 51.80 -35.86 31.50
N THR A 323 52.39 -35.30 32.58
CA THR A 323 53.57 -35.82 33.31
C THR A 323 54.11 -34.81 34.34
N HIS A 324 54.50 -35.37 35.51
CA HIS A 324 55.51 -34.98 36.53
C HIS A 324 55.84 -33.50 36.74
N THR A 325 55.84 -32.94 37.95
CA THR A 325 56.35 -33.40 39.26
C THR A 325 55.54 -32.82 40.41
#